data_AF-A0A7C5VR37-F1
#
_entry.id   AF-A0A7C5VR37-F1
#
_cell.length_a   1.000
_cell.length_b   1.000
_cell.length_c   1.000
_cell.angle_alpha   90.00
_cell.angle_beta   90.00
_cell.angle_gamma   90.00
#
_symmetry.space_group_name_H-M   'P 1'
#
loop_
_entity.id
_entity.type
_entity.pdbx_description
1 polymer ?
#
loop_
_entity_poly.entity_id
_entity_poly.type
_entity_poly.pdbx_seq_one_letter_code
_entity_poly.pdbx_strand_id
1 'polypeptide(L)'
;MPLHRAARASIGSIMSSLQLYTAWKDDILIPWKKREPESFKTGWELLVADRGGFIFEPKLGFHMDVVEVDFTSMFPMLMLTRNISAETVLCKCCPDSKIRVPELGYNICEKRKGIVPKTLDLLLKKRLKYKSLMKETSDVRLRQAYDLRQSALKWILVTCFGYLGYRNARFGKVDAHIAVCAFARDALLKTARLAEEHGFEVVHGIVDSLWIKKAGVTPREVADFCREASSLVGVPLNVEGKYRWIVFLPSKILPEVPVLNRYYGVFEDGRIKMRGIEARRTDTPELIKKAQLEMIKVLSGAFSYEDFVKRIPAALQVLRGYAEKLLRGDISVEELLVSKRLSKHPQDYAHDVFQAVAAKQLLAAGFDVYPGQTVRYLIVDADNRSPNNRVKAAELLNGRQRFDAQKYLEMLLEAGETLFSVFGYDLERIRSHVVYGEKQLVLG
;
A
#
# COMPACT_ATOMS: atom_id res chain seq x y z
N MET A 1 -13.38 -26.97 -1.19
CA MET A 1 -12.56 -27.21 0.02
C MET A 1 -13.43 -27.06 1.27
N PRO A 2 -13.35 -27.96 2.26
CA PRO A 2 -14.05 -27.82 3.53
C PRO A 2 -13.62 -26.58 4.33
N LEU A 3 -14.52 -26.01 5.13
CA LEU A 3 -14.28 -24.77 5.87
C LEU A 3 -13.08 -24.85 6.83
N HIS A 4 -12.94 -25.95 7.57
CA HIS A 4 -11.83 -26.14 8.52
C HIS A 4 -10.45 -26.15 7.84
N ARG A 5 -10.38 -26.58 6.57
CA ARG A 5 -9.14 -26.48 5.77
C ARG A 5 -8.97 -25.07 5.23
N ALA A 6 -10.04 -24.46 4.71
CA ALA A 6 -9.99 -23.10 4.18
C ALA A 6 -9.50 -22.07 5.22
N ALA A 7 -9.91 -22.21 6.48
CA ALA A 7 -9.49 -21.31 7.56
C ALA A 7 -8.00 -21.38 7.91
N ARG A 8 -7.30 -22.46 7.55
CA ARG A 8 -5.86 -22.67 7.81
C ARG A 8 -5.03 -22.70 6.54
N ALA A 9 -5.67 -22.53 5.39
CA ALA A 9 -5.04 -22.60 4.09
C ALA A 9 -4.44 -21.24 3.72
N SER A 10 -3.30 -21.26 3.02
CA SER A 10 -2.85 -20.05 2.33
C SER A 10 -3.90 -19.61 1.31
N ILE A 11 -3.96 -18.31 1.02
CA ILE A 11 -4.89 -17.79 0.00
C ILE A 11 -4.58 -18.42 -1.37
N GLY A 12 -3.30 -18.70 -1.66
CA GLY A 12 -2.89 -19.44 -2.86
C GLY A 12 -3.47 -20.86 -2.93
N SER A 13 -3.57 -21.56 -1.80
CA SER A 13 -4.22 -22.88 -1.72
C SER A 13 -5.74 -22.79 -1.97
N ILE A 14 -6.39 -21.72 -1.49
CA ILE A 14 -7.80 -21.45 -1.80
C ILE A 14 -7.98 -21.22 -3.30
N MET A 15 -7.13 -20.37 -3.91
CA MET A 15 -7.12 -20.12 -5.36
C MET A 15 -6.89 -21.41 -6.16
N SER A 16 -5.92 -22.22 -5.73
CA SER A 16 -5.65 -23.53 -6.33
C SER A 16 -6.90 -24.40 -6.33
N SER A 17 -7.59 -24.53 -5.20
CA SER A 17 -8.82 -25.33 -5.10
C SER A 17 -9.91 -24.87 -6.06
N LEU A 18 -10.02 -23.57 -6.32
CA LEU A 18 -11.00 -23.02 -7.25
C LEU A 18 -10.63 -23.31 -8.70
N GLN A 19 -9.36 -23.15 -9.07
CA GLN A 19 -8.89 -23.50 -10.42
C GLN A 19 -9.01 -25.00 -10.70
N LEU A 20 -8.74 -25.85 -9.70
CA LEU A 20 -8.94 -27.30 -9.80
C LEU A 20 -10.41 -27.67 -9.98
N TYR A 21 -11.32 -26.98 -9.27
CA TYR A 21 -12.75 -27.17 -9.45
C TYR A 21 -13.19 -26.76 -10.87
N THR A 22 -12.71 -25.62 -11.38
CA THR A 22 -12.98 -25.19 -12.76
C THR A 22 -12.44 -26.18 -13.77
N ALA A 23 -11.20 -26.66 -13.61
CA ALA A 23 -10.59 -27.64 -14.50
C ALA A 23 -11.38 -28.96 -14.51
N TRP A 24 -11.75 -29.47 -13.34
CA TRP A 24 -12.57 -30.68 -13.23
C TRP A 24 -13.94 -30.52 -13.89
N LYS A 25 -14.61 -29.38 -13.68
CA LYS A 25 -15.92 -29.11 -14.30
C LYS A 25 -15.85 -29.04 -15.83
N ASP A 26 -14.73 -28.56 -16.36
CA ASP A 26 -14.51 -28.38 -17.79
C ASP A 26 -13.81 -29.60 -18.45
N ASP A 27 -13.71 -30.73 -17.73
CA ASP A 27 -13.04 -31.95 -18.17
C ASP A 27 -11.58 -31.72 -18.64
N ILE A 28 -10.88 -30.83 -17.93
CA ILE A 28 -9.48 -30.51 -18.20
C ILE A 28 -8.59 -31.32 -17.26
N LEU A 29 -7.61 -32.01 -17.85
CA LEU A 29 -6.61 -32.77 -17.09
C LEU A 29 -5.86 -31.86 -16.11
N ILE A 30 -5.89 -32.25 -14.84
CA ILE A 30 -5.21 -31.53 -13.77
C ILE A 30 -3.76 -32.04 -13.66
N PRO A 31 -2.75 -31.18 -13.83
CA PRO A 31 -1.36 -31.62 -13.69
C PRO A 31 -1.04 -31.88 -12.19
N TRP A 32 -0.35 -32.98 -11.92
CA TRP A 32 0.11 -33.33 -10.56
C TRP A 32 1.03 -32.25 -9.97
N LYS A 33 1.98 -31.76 -10.77
CA LYS A 33 2.89 -30.64 -10.49
C LYS A 33 2.90 -29.70 -11.70
N LYS A 34 3.28 -28.43 -11.52
CA LYS A 34 3.51 -27.50 -12.66
C LYS A 34 4.50 -28.16 -13.63
N ARG A 35 4.09 -28.29 -14.89
CA ARG A 35 4.88 -28.93 -15.97
C ARG A 35 5.08 -28.03 -17.18
N GLU A 36 4.34 -26.93 -17.29
CA GLU A 36 4.54 -25.99 -18.40
C GLU A 36 5.87 -25.24 -18.20
N PRO A 37 6.82 -25.37 -19.14
CA PRO A 37 8.04 -24.58 -19.12
C PRO A 37 7.73 -23.13 -19.52
N GLU A 38 8.54 -22.21 -19.01
CA GLU A 38 8.53 -20.83 -19.49
C GLU A 38 9.17 -20.76 -20.88
N SER A 39 8.78 -19.78 -21.70
CA SER A 39 9.47 -19.55 -22.96
C SER A 39 10.92 -19.10 -22.70
N PHE A 40 11.84 -19.51 -23.57
CA PHE A 40 13.18 -18.94 -23.59
C PHE A 40 13.09 -17.43 -23.81
N LYS A 41 13.90 -16.67 -23.06
CA LYS A 41 14.06 -15.23 -23.21
C LYS A 41 15.54 -14.91 -23.20
N THR A 42 15.94 -14.06 -24.12
CA THR A 42 17.25 -13.41 -24.12
C THR A 42 17.36 -12.44 -22.95
N GLY A 43 18.59 -12.03 -22.60
CA GLY A 43 18.81 -11.01 -21.57
C GLY A 43 18.09 -9.68 -21.90
N TRP A 44 18.03 -9.31 -23.18
CA TRP A 44 17.31 -8.10 -23.62
C TRP A 44 15.80 -8.22 -23.42
N GLU A 45 15.21 -9.36 -23.77
CA GLU A 45 13.79 -9.60 -23.53
C GLU A 45 13.46 -9.58 -22.03
N LEU A 46 14.34 -10.10 -21.17
CA LEU A 46 14.15 -10.02 -19.72
C LEU A 46 14.13 -8.59 -19.21
N LEU A 47 14.97 -7.69 -19.73
CA LEU A 47 14.96 -6.27 -19.33
C LEU A 47 13.63 -5.56 -19.65
N VAL A 48 12.98 -5.95 -20.76
CA VAL A 48 11.67 -5.39 -21.15
C VAL A 48 10.51 -6.09 -20.42
N ALA A 49 10.61 -7.41 -20.26
CA ALA A 49 9.55 -8.27 -19.75
C ALA A 49 9.44 -8.24 -18.21
N ASP A 50 10.56 -8.26 -17.50
CA ASP A 50 10.61 -8.33 -16.04
C ASP A 50 10.44 -6.94 -15.40
N ARG A 51 9.29 -6.32 -15.69
CA ARG A 51 8.88 -5.03 -15.15
C ARG A 51 7.56 -5.17 -14.41
N GLY A 52 7.47 -4.49 -13.26
CA GLY A 52 6.24 -4.41 -12.47
C GLY A 52 5.18 -3.49 -13.09
N GLY A 53 4.28 -2.99 -12.23
CA GLY A 53 3.30 -1.98 -12.61
C GLY A 53 3.97 -0.65 -13.01
N PHE A 54 3.24 0.18 -13.75
CA PHE A 54 3.73 1.50 -14.16
C PHE A 54 3.56 2.51 -13.02
N ILE A 55 4.45 3.50 -13.01
CA ILE A 55 4.50 4.52 -11.97
C ILE A 55 4.72 5.86 -12.67
N PHE A 56 3.91 6.85 -12.29
CA PHE A 56 4.20 8.26 -12.54
C PHE A 56 4.69 8.87 -11.24
N GLU A 57 5.93 9.37 -11.25
CA GLU A 57 6.51 10.02 -10.08
C GLU A 57 5.62 11.17 -9.59
N PRO A 58 5.33 11.25 -8.28
CA PRO A 58 4.47 12.31 -7.77
C PRO A 58 5.15 13.66 -7.89
N LYS A 59 4.40 14.66 -8.36
CA LYS A 59 4.81 16.07 -8.26
C LYS A 59 4.82 16.47 -6.79
N LEU A 60 6.01 16.71 -6.25
CA LEU A 60 6.20 17.02 -4.83
C LEU A 60 5.48 18.30 -4.39
N GLY A 61 5.19 18.39 -3.09
CA GLY A 61 4.60 19.57 -2.47
C GLY A 61 3.08 19.54 -2.40
N PHE A 62 2.50 20.71 -2.17
CA PHE A 62 1.08 20.92 -1.90
C PHE A 62 0.28 21.08 -3.20
N HIS A 63 -0.84 20.38 -3.31
CA HIS A 63 -1.75 20.43 -4.44
C HIS A 63 -3.20 20.56 -3.99
N MET A 64 -3.98 21.31 -4.77
CA MET A 64 -5.44 21.43 -4.66
C MET A 64 -6.10 20.94 -5.95
N ASP A 65 -7.41 20.73 -5.91
CA ASP A 65 -8.22 20.27 -7.04
C ASP A 65 -7.73 18.94 -7.66
N VAL A 66 -7.21 18.06 -6.80
CA VAL A 66 -6.75 16.72 -7.19
C VAL A 66 -7.88 15.72 -6.98
N VAL A 67 -8.19 14.93 -8.00
CA VAL A 67 -9.12 13.81 -7.94
C VAL A 67 -8.32 12.51 -8.00
N GLU A 68 -8.54 11.61 -7.06
CA GLU A 68 -8.02 10.26 -7.12
C GLU A 68 -9.02 9.34 -7.80
N VAL A 69 -8.54 8.62 -8.81
CA VAL A 69 -9.28 7.60 -9.55
C VAL A 69 -8.53 6.27 -9.44
N ASP A 70 -9.27 5.17 -9.30
CA ASP A 70 -8.74 3.84 -9.02
C ASP A 70 -9.43 2.76 -9.86
N PHE A 71 -8.64 1.86 -10.45
CA PHE A 71 -9.16 0.73 -11.20
C PHE A 71 -9.68 -0.36 -10.26
N THR A 72 -10.93 -0.74 -10.44
CA THR A 72 -11.54 -1.77 -9.60
C THR A 72 -10.99 -3.15 -9.95
N SER A 73 -10.09 -3.64 -9.09
CA SER A 73 -9.52 -4.99 -9.21
C SER A 73 -8.84 -5.18 -10.56
N MET A 74 -7.97 -4.21 -10.91
CA MET A 74 -7.32 -4.10 -12.21
C MET A 74 -6.76 -5.43 -12.72
N PHE A 75 -5.88 -6.07 -11.95
CA PHE A 75 -5.21 -7.29 -12.37
C PHE A 75 -6.18 -8.46 -12.65
N PRO A 76 -7.08 -8.86 -11.72
CA PRO A 76 -8.10 -9.85 -12.03
C PRO A 76 -8.96 -9.53 -13.26
N MET A 77 -9.30 -8.24 -13.45
CA MET A 77 -10.11 -7.82 -14.59
C MET A 77 -9.34 -7.94 -15.90
N LEU A 78 -8.07 -7.51 -15.95
CA LEU A 78 -7.20 -7.68 -17.12
C LEU A 78 -7.00 -9.16 -17.45
N MET A 79 -6.77 -10.00 -16.44
CA MET A 79 -6.68 -11.45 -16.63
C MET A 79 -7.95 -12.01 -17.28
N LEU A 80 -9.13 -11.55 -16.83
CA LEU A 80 -10.41 -11.95 -17.38
C LEU A 80 -10.63 -11.43 -18.81
N THR A 81 -10.54 -10.12 -19.02
CA THR A 81 -10.90 -9.46 -20.28
C THR A 81 -9.89 -9.69 -21.40
N ARG A 82 -8.61 -9.88 -21.05
CA ARG A 82 -7.54 -10.22 -22.00
C ARG A 82 -7.24 -11.71 -22.04
N ASN A 83 -8.08 -12.55 -21.45
CA ASN A 83 -7.98 -14.02 -21.48
C ASN A 83 -6.59 -14.56 -21.09
N ILE A 84 -5.97 -14.01 -20.04
CA ILE A 84 -4.59 -14.32 -19.65
C ILE A 84 -4.55 -15.54 -18.72
N SER A 85 -3.91 -16.61 -19.18
CA SER A 85 -3.72 -17.88 -18.47
C SER A 85 -2.48 -18.58 -19.04
N ALA A 86 -1.97 -19.59 -18.33
CA ALA A 86 -0.78 -20.33 -18.72
C ALA A 86 -0.89 -20.94 -20.15
N GLU A 87 -2.06 -21.51 -20.43
CA GLU A 87 -2.38 -22.19 -21.68
C GLU A 87 -2.86 -21.26 -22.81
N THR A 88 -3.13 -19.99 -22.53
CA THR A 88 -3.61 -19.02 -23.53
C THR A 88 -2.51 -18.08 -24.01
N VAL A 89 -1.53 -17.76 -23.16
CA VAL A 89 -0.37 -16.92 -23.51
C VAL A 89 0.66 -17.75 -24.27
N LEU A 90 1.13 -17.21 -25.41
CA LEU A 90 2.06 -17.89 -26.31
C LEU A 90 1.50 -19.22 -26.84
N CYS A 91 0.19 -19.26 -27.09
CA CYS A 91 -0.45 -20.47 -27.59
C CYS A 91 -0.04 -20.78 -29.04
N LYS A 92 0.15 -22.05 -29.39
CA LYS A 92 0.52 -22.45 -30.76
C LYS A 92 -0.62 -22.27 -31.77
N CYS A 93 -1.86 -22.23 -31.31
CA CYS A 93 -3.04 -22.26 -32.19
C CYS A 93 -3.45 -20.89 -32.78
N CYS A 94 -2.90 -19.79 -32.27
CA CYS A 94 -3.23 -18.42 -32.67
C CYS A 94 -1.95 -17.57 -32.84
N PRO A 95 -1.01 -17.95 -33.73
CA PRO A 95 0.24 -17.21 -33.93
C PRO A 95 -0.01 -15.77 -34.39
N ASP A 96 -1.09 -15.54 -35.14
CA ASP A 96 -1.50 -14.24 -35.70
C ASP A 96 -2.59 -13.55 -34.88
N SER A 97 -2.67 -13.84 -33.57
CA SER A 97 -3.66 -13.23 -32.69
C SER A 97 -3.68 -11.70 -32.82
N LYS A 98 -4.89 -11.13 -32.90
CA LYS A 98 -5.09 -9.68 -32.84
C LYS A 98 -4.82 -9.12 -31.45
N ILE A 99 -5.02 -9.95 -30.43
CA ILE A 99 -4.70 -9.62 -29.04
C ILE A 99 -3.22 -9.92 -28.80
N ARG A 100 -2.44 -8.86 -28.73
CA ARG A 100 -1.01 -8.89 -28.45
C ARG A 100 -0.73 -8.27 -27.09
N VAL A 101 0.17 -8.91 -26.35
CA VAL A 101 0.71 -8.34 -25.12
C VAL A 101 1.54 -7.10 -25.49
N PRO A 102 1.22 -5.91 -24.94
CA PRO A 102 1.97 -4.68 -25.20
C PRO A 102 3.45 -4.88 -24.92
N GLU A 103 4.32 -4.23 -25.71
CA GLU A 103 5.79 -4.25 -25.61
C GLU A 103 6.46 -5.62 -25.90
N LEU A 104 5.75 -6.74 -25.68
CA LEU A 104 6.31 -8.10 -25.77
C LEU A 104 5.84 -8.87 -27.00
N GLY A 105 4.74 -8.47 -27.64
CA GLY A 105 4.23 -9.11 -28.85
C GLY A 105 3.67 -10.53 -28.65
N TYR A 106 3.59 -11.01 -27.40
CA TYR A 106 3.06 -12.35 -27.11
C TYR A 106 1.63 -12.46 -27.59
N ASN A 107 1.33 -13.53 -28.32
CA ASN A 107 -0.02 -13.81 -28.77
C ASN A 107 -0.86 -14.37 -27.62
N ILE A 108 -2.11 -13.94 -27.55
CA ILE A 108 -3.12 -14.49 -26.65
C ILE A 108 -4.07 -15.38 -27.44
N CYS A 109 -4.53 -16.48 -26.86
CA CYS A 109 -5.48 -17.36 -27.52
C CYS A 109 -6.86 -16.70 -27.70
N GLU A 110 -7.37 -16.72 -28.93
CA GLU A 110 -8.72 -16.27 -29.29
C GLU A 110 -9.72 -17.44 -29.43
N LYS A 111 -9.23 -18.68 -29.50
CA LYS A 111 -10.05 -19.89 -29.74
C LYS A 111 -10.65 -20.51 -28.48
N ARG A 112 -10.05 -20.29 -27.32
CA ARG A 112 -10.50 -20.86 -26.04
C ARG A 112 -10.33 -19.89 -24.88
N LYS A 113 -11.23 -19.95 -23.91
CA LYS A 113 -11.11 -19.21 -22.65
C LYS A 113 -10.28 -20.00 -21.64
N GLY A 114 -9.27 -19.36 -21.05
CA GLY A 114 -8.37 -20.01 -20.10
C GLY A 114 -9.02 -20.32 -18.74
N ILE A 115 -8.45 -21.25 -18.00
CA ILE A 115 -8.87 -21.71 -16.67
C ILE A 115 -8.82 -20.56 -15.67
N VAL A 116 -7.75 -19.75 -15.71
CA VAL A 116 -7.60 -18.59 -14.82
C VAL A 116 -8.72 -17.57 -15.07
N PRO A 117 -8.94 -17.07 -16.30
CA PRO A 117 -10.08 -16.20 -16.64
C PRO A 117 -11.44 -16.79 -16.23
N LYS A 118 -11.70 -18.08 -16.49
CA LYS A 118 -12.96 -18.74 -16.10
C LYS A 118 -13.17 -18.76 -14.59
N THR A 119 -12.12 -19.05 -13.84
CA THR A 119 -12.15 -19.06 -12.37
C THR A 119 -12.39 -17.65 -11.81
N LEU A 120 -11.71 -16.64 -12.37
CA LEU A 120 -11.87 -15.25 -11.95
C LEU A 120 -13.25 -14.68 -12.28
N ASP A 121 -13.83 -15.04 -13.41
CA ASP A 121 -15.19 -14.63 -13.81
C ASP A 121 -16.23 -14.99 -12.72
N LEU A 122 -16.15 -16.23 -12.20
CA LEU A 122 -17.02 -16.68 -11.12
C LEU A 122 -16.86 -15.83 -9.85
N LEU A 123 -15.61 -15.53 -9.46
CA LEU A 123 -15.31 -14.77 -8.26
C LEU A 123 -15.74 -13.31 -8.38
N LEU A 124 -15.47 -12.69 -9.52
CA LEU A 124 -15.84 -11.31 -9.82
C LEU A 124 -17.36 -11.14 -9.85
N LYS A 125 -18.08 -12.02 -10.55
CA LYS A 125 -19.56 -12.01 -10.58
C LYS A 125 -20.17 -12.18 -9.19
N LYS A 126 -19.67 -13.14 -8.38
CA LYS A 126 -20.14 -13.33 -7.01
C LYS A 126 -19.88 -12.10 -6.14
N ARG A 127 -18.70 -11.50 -6.27
CA ARG A 127 -18.35 -10.29 -5.50
C ARG A 127 -19.24 -9.11 -5.87
N LEU A 128 -19.49 -8.90 -7.16
CA LEU A 128 -20.41 -7.86 -7.64
C LEU A 128 -21.83 -8.09 -7.10
N LYS A 129 -22.33 -9.33 -7.17
CA LYS A 129 -23.64 -9.70 -6.61
C LYS A 129 -23.74 -9.39 -5.12
N TYR A 130 -22.76 -9.79 -4.31
CA TYR A 130 -22.78 -9.47 -2.88
C TYR A 130 -22.70 -7.97 -2.59
N LYS A 131 -21.95 -7.21 -3.40
CA LYS A 131 -21.94 -5.74 -3.27
C LYS A 131 -23.30 -5.11 -3.60
N SER A 132 -24.06 -5.61 -4.57
CA SER A 132 -25.40 -5.06 -4.87
C SER A 132 -26.39 -5.45 -3.76
N LEU A 133 -26.42 -6.73 -3.35
CA LEU A 133 -27.26 -7.20 -2.24
C LEU A 133 -27.00 -6.43 -0.93
N MET A 134 -25.74 -6.07 -0.65
CA MET A 134 -25.36 -5.27 0.51
C MET A 134 -25.95 -3.85 0.47
N LYS A 135 -26.10 -3.26 -0.72
CA LYS A 135 -26.70 -1.94 -0.94
C LYS A 135 -28.23 -1.99 -0.88
N GLU A 136 -28.83 -3.07 -1.38
CA GLU A 136 -30.28 -3.25 -1.47
C GLU A 136 -30.92 -3.67 -0.13
N THR A 137 -30.22 -4.48 0.67
CA THR A 137 -30.77 -4.99 1.94
C THR A 137 -30.86 -3.88 2.99
N SER A 138 -31.97 -3.81 3.72
CA SER A 138 -32.12 -2.98 4.93
C SER A 138 -31.71 -3.73 6.21
N ASP A 139 -31.74 -5.07 6.20
CA ASP A 139 -31.34 -5.92 7.33
C ASP A 139 -29.83 -5.79 7.63
N VAL A 140 -29.52 -5.39 8.85
CA VAL A 140 -28.16 -5.16 9.36
C VAL A 140 -27.33 -6.45 9.38
N ARG A 141 -27.90 -7.58 9.80
CA ARG A 141 -27.21 -8.87 9.86
C ARG A 141 -26.88 -9.38 8.47
N LEU A 142 -27.83 -9.29 7.53
CA LEU A 142 -27.58 -9.66 6.15
C LEU A 142 -26.55 -8.74 5.49
N ARG A 143 -26.62 -7.43 5.73
CA ARG A 143 -25.63 -6.47 5.24
C ARG A 143 -24.23 -6.84 5.72
N GLN A 144 -24.06 -7.14 7.01
CA GLN A 144 -22.79 -7.58 7.57
C GLN A 144 -22.30 -8.89 6.94
N ALA A 145 -23.19 -9.87 6.76
CA ALA A 145 -22.83 -11.14 6.12
C ALA A 145 -22.38 -10.95 4.66
N TYR A 146 -23.04 -10.07 3.89
CA TYR A 146 -22.63 -9.75 2.53
C TYR A 146 -21.30 -8.99 2.47
N ASP A 147 -21.06 -8.09 3.42
CA ASP A 147 -19.79 -7.39 3.53
C ASP A 147 -18.61 -8.34 3.81
N LEU A 148 -18.79 -9.28 4.75
CA LEU A 148 -17.79 -10.32 5.03
C LEU A 148 -17.53 -11.20 3.80
N ARG A 149 -18.58 -11.59 3.06
CA ARG A 149 -18.46 -12.43 1.85
C ARG A 149 -17.75 -11.71 0.71
N GLN A 150 -18.13 -10.47 0.41
CA GLN A 150 -17.46 -9.69 -0.64
C GLN A 150 -15.99 -9.40 -0.27
N SER A 151 -15.72 -9.16 1.02
CA SER A 151 -14.38 -8.94 1.54
C SER A 151 -13.50 -10.18 1.40
N ALA A 152 -14.01 -11.36 1.74
CA ALA A 152 -13.29 -12.62 1.52
C ALA A 152 -12.93 -12.83 0.03
N LEU A 153 -13.89 -12.57 -0.88
CA LEU A 153 -13.64 -12.63 -2.32
C LEU A 153 -12.62 -11.58 -2.78
N LYS A 154 -12.65 -10.36 -2.24
CA LYS A 154 -11.65 -9.33 -2.50
C LYS A 154 -10.24 -9.85 -2.18
N TRP A 155 -10.04 -10.42 -0.99
CA TRP A 155 -8.73 -10.94 -0.58
C TRP A 155 -8.24 -12.08 -1.46
N ILE A 156 -9.13 -12.99 -1.88
CA ILE A 156 -8.80 -14.04 -2.85
C ILE A 156 -8.34 -13.41 -4.19
N LEU A 157 -9.08 -12.43 -4.71
CA LEU A 157 -8.76 -11.74 -5.96
C LEU A 157 -7.43 -10.97 -5.89
N VAL A 158 -7.13 -10.28 -4.78
CA VAL A 158 -5.86 -9.54 -4.61
C VAL A 158 -4.64 -10.45 -4.80
N THR A 159 -4.74 -11.72 -4.41
CA THR A 159 -3.61 -12.67 -4.51
C THR A 159 -3.50 -13.38 -5.86
N CYS A 160 -4.49 -13.26 -6.76
CA CYS A 160 -4.51 -14.06 -7.99
C CYS A 160 -3.33 -13.73 -8.92
N PHE A 161 -2.93 -12.46 -8.96
CA PHE A 161 -1.83 -11.96 -9.77
C PHE A 161 -0.48 -12.54 -9.31
N GLY A 162 -0.18 -12.45 -8.01
CA GLY A 162 1.04 -13.04 -7.45
C GLY A 162 1.05 -14.56 -7.56
N TYR A 163 -0.12 -15.20 -7.41
CA TYR A 163 -0.25 -16.64 -7.57
C TYR A 163 0.01 -17.11 -9.02
N LEU A 164 -0.32 -16.29 -10.04
CA LEU A 164 -0.06 -16.63 -11.45
C LEU A 164 1.44 -16.84 -11.73
N GLY A 165 2.31 -16.06 -11.09
CA GLY A 165 3.78 -16.19 -11.20
C GLY A 165 4.40 -17.17 -10.20
N TYR A 166 3.62 -17.75 -9.29
CA TYR A 166 4.16 -18.60 -8.23
C TYR A 166 4.68 -19.93 -8.77
N ARG A 167 5.89 -20.33 -8.36
CA ARG A 167 6.57 -21.55 -8.84
C ARG A 167 5.73 -22.82 -8.72
N ASN A 168 4.91 -22.96 -7.67
CA ASN A 168 4.09 -24.15 -7.44
C ASN A 168 2.63 -24.00 -7.91
N ALA A 169 2.29 -22.91 -8.61
CA ALA A 169 0.95 -22.75 -9.17
C ALA A 169 0.75 -23.69 -10.36
N ARG A 170 -0.24 -24.60 -10.25
CA ARG A 170 -0.49 -25.64 -11.27
C ARG A 170 -0.87 -25.07 -12.63
N PHE A 171 -1.65 -23.99 -12.62
CA PHE A 171 -2.05 -23.24 -13.81
C PHE A 171 -1.37 -21.86 -13.86
N GLY A 172 -0.19 -21.74 -13.22
CA GLY A 172 0.61 -20.53 -13.23
C GLY A 172 1.72 -20.58 -14.27
N LYS A 173 2.07 -19.43 -14.84
CA LYS A 173 3.12 -19.23 -15.83
C LYS A 173 3.69 -17.83 -15.67
N VAL A 174 5.03 -17.72 -15.62
CA VAL A 174 5.70 -16.41 -15.49
C VAL A 174 5.40 -15.54 -16.72
N ASP A 175 5.33 -16.12 -17.91
CA ASP A 175 4.92 -15.40 -19.13
C ASP A 175 3.54 -14.75 -19.01
N ALA A 176 2.61 -15.46 -18.36
CA ALA A 176 1.27 -14.94 -18.12
C ALA A 176 1.30 -13.83 -17.07
N HIS A 177 2.11 -13.96 -16.01
CA HIS A 177 2.31 -12.91 -14.99
C HIS A 177 2.88 -11.62 -15.61
N ILE A 178 3.92 -11.75 -16.42
CA ILE A 178 4.53 -10.65 -17.16
C ILE A 178 3.52 -10.00 -18.11
N ALA A 179 2.72 -10.81 -18.83
CA ALA A 179 1.68 -10.29 -19.71
C ALA A 179 0.65 -9.44 -18.96
N VAL A 180 0.26 -9.85 -17.76
CA VAL A 180 -0.62 -9.06 -16.89
C VAL A 180 0.02 -7.71 -16.54
N CYS A 181 1.31 -7.69 -16.17
CA CYS A 181 2.03 -6.44 -15.90
C CYS A 181 2.04 -5.52 -17.13
N ALA A 182 2.36 -6.06 -18.31
CA ALA A 182 2.42 -5.27 -19.54
C ALA A 182 1.06 -4.64 -19.90
N PHE A 183 -0.04 -5.40 -19.79
CA PHE A 183 -1.38 -4.84 -19.97
C PHE A 183 -1.74 -3.81 -18.89
N ALA A 184 -1.29 -3.99 -17.64
CA ALA A 184 -1.53 -3.02 -16.59
C ALA A 184 -0.80 -1.70 -16.85
N ARG A 185 0.45 -1.76 -17.33
CA ARG A 185 1.20 -0.56 -17.74
C ARG A 185 0.53 0.15 -18.91
N ASP A 186 0.18 -0.58 -19.95
CA ASP A 186 -0.51 -0.05 -21.14
C ASP A 186 -1.86 0.61 -20.76
N ALA A 187 -2.63 -0.03 -19.88
CA ALA A 187 -3.86 0.53 -19.33
C ALA A 187 -3.63 1.86 -18.61
N LEU A 188 -2.67 1.93 -17.69
CA LEU A 188 -2.39 3.15 -16.93
C LEU A 188 -1.89 4.27 -17.85
N LEU A 189 -1.02 3.96 -18.82
CA LEU A 189 -0.50 4.90 -19.81
C LEU A 189 -1.61 5.46 -20.71
N LYS A 190 -2.52 4.61 -21.20
CA LYS A 190 -3.67 5.05 -22.00
C LYS A 190 -4.61 5.95 -21.21
N THR A 191 -4.88 5.61 -19.95
CA THR A 191 -5.72 6.43 -19.08
C THR A 191 -5.06 7.77 -18.75
N ALA A 192 -3.75 7.80 -18.54
CA ALA A 192 -3.01 9.05 -18.34
C ALA A 192 -3.09 9.97 -19.57
N ARG A 193 -2.87 9.45 -20.78
CA ARG A 193 -3.01 10.22 -22.03
C ARG A 193 -4.43 10.75 -22.22
N LEU A 194 -5.44 9.90 -21.98
CA LEU A 194 -6.83 10.33 -22.04
C LEU A 194 -7.13 11.43 -21.00
N ALA A 195 -6.52 11.37 -19.82
CA ALA A 195 -6.66 12.42 -18.83
C ALA A 195 -6.10 13.76 -19.36
N GLU A 196 -4.92 13.73 -19.98
CA GLU A 196 -4.31 14.90 -20.62
C GLU A 196 -5.19 15.46 -21.76
N GLU A 197 -5.78 14.60 -22.59
CA GLU A 197 -6.73 14.98 -23.65
C GLU A 197 -8.00 15.67 -23.10
N HIS A 198 -8.44 15.27 -21.90
CA HIS A 198 -9.55 15.92 -21.16
C HIS A 198 -9.13 17.19 -20.39
N GLY A 199 -7.87 17.62 -20.55
CA GLY A 199 -7.31 18.80 -19.91
C GLY A 199 -6.95 18.61 -18.45
N PHE A 200 -6.78 17.37 -17.99
CA PHE A 200 -6.24 17.08 -16.67
C PHE A 200 -4.71 17.04 -16.70
N GLU A 201 -4.10 17.53 -15.63
CA GLU A 201 -2.70 17.28 -15.31
C GLU A 201 -2.57 16.00 -14.48
N VAL A 202 -1.74 15.04 -14.89
CA VAL A 202 -1.41 13.88 -14.06
C VAL A 202 -0.36 14.28 -13.02
N VAL A 203 -0.74 14.31 -11.74
CA VAL A 203 0.17 14.70 -10.64
C VAL A 203 0.85 13.52 -9.98
N HIS A 204 0.26 12.33 -10.04
CA HIS A 204 0.84 11.08 -9.56
C HIS A 204 0.10 9.88 -10.18
N GLY A 205 0.73 8.71 -10.22
CA GLY A 205 0.09 7.45 -10.56
C GLY A 205 0.91 6.28 -10.04
N ILE A 206 0.24 5.30 -9.46
CA ILE A 206 0.88 4.11 -8.89
C ILE A 206 0.04 2.88 -9.22
N VAL A 207 0.57 2.03 -10.09
CA VAL A 207 -0.03 0.72 -10.44
C VAL A 207 -1.44 0.84 -11.01
N ASP A 208 -2.47 0.85 -10.16
CA ASP A 208 -3.90 0.85 -10.50
C ASP A 208 -4.63 2.15 -10.14
N SER A 209 -3.92 3.15 -9.59
CA SER A 209 -4.49 4.46 -9.23
C SER A 209 -3.78 5.62 -9.92
N LEU A 210 -4.54 6.69 -10.18
CA LEU A 210 -4.08 7.97 -10.74
C LEU A 210 -4.62 9.15 -9.92
N TRP A 211 -3.79 10.18 -9.79
CA TRP A 211 -4.17 11.48 -9.23
C TRP A 211 -4.12 12.48 -10.38
N ILE A 212 -5.29 13.01 -10.71
CA ILE A 212 -5.49 13.94 -11.82
C ILE A 212 -5.95 15.30 -11.26
N LYS A 213 -5.43 16.38 -11.82
CA LYS A 213 -5.64 17.74 -11.34
C LYS A 213 -6.22 18.60 -12.46
N LYS A 214 -7.31 19.32 -12.15
CA LYS A 214 -7.91 20.30 -13.07
C LYS A 214 -8.71 21.32 -12.26
N ALA A 215 -8.33 22.59 -12.39
CA ALA A 215 -8.99 23.68 -11.66
C ALA A 215 -10.47 23.76 -12.06
N GLY A 216 -11.36 23.89 -11.06
CA GLY A 216 -12.80 24.03 -11.30
C GLY A 216 -13.51 22.80 -11.90
N VAL A 217 -12.87 21.62 -11.90
CA VAL A 217 -13.47 20.41 -12.49
C VAL A 217 -14.77 20.02 -11.80
N THR A 218 -15.79 19.72 -12.61
CA THR A 218 -17.08 19.25 -12.12
C THR A 218 -17.10 17.73 -11.91
N PRO A 219 -17.91 17.20 -10.97
CA PRO A 219 -18.09 15.75 -10.81
C PRO A 219 -18.54 15.04 -12.08
N ARG A 220 -19.28 15.73 -12.96
CA ARG A 220 -19.74 15.21 -14.24
C ARG A 220 -18.56 14.98 -15.20
N GLU A 221 -17.67 15.95 -15.35
CA GLU A 221 -16.47 15.80 -16.19
C GLU A 221 -15.61 14.62 -15.74
N VAL A 222 -15.38 14.47 -14.44
CA VAL A 222 -14.61 13.35 -13.90
C VAL A 222 -15.31 12.01 -14.17
N ALA A 223 -16.64 11.96 -14.02
CA ALA A 223 -17.42 10.76 -14.30
C ALA A 223 -17.40 10.39 -15.78
N ASP A 224 -17.48 11.38 -16.67
CA ASP A 224 -17.42 11.20 -18.12
C ASP A 224 -16.05 10.65 -18.53
N PHE A 225 -14.96 11.23 -18.02
CA PHE A 225 -13.59 10.71 -18.16
C PHE A 225 -13.49 9.26 -17.65
N CYS A 226 -13.99 8.96 -16.45
CA CYS A 226 -13.92 7.60 -15.89
C CYS A 226 -14.66 6.57 -16.77
N ARG A 227 -15.81 6.94 -17.34
CA ARG A 227 -16.55 6.05 -18.26
C ARG A 227 -15.78 5.79 -19.55
N GLU A 228 -15.19 6.83 -20.12
CA GLU A 228 -14.40 6.71 -21.35
C GLU A 228 -13.13 5.89 -21.12
N ALA A 229 -12.38 6.19 -20.08
CA ALA A 229 -11.20 5.42 -19.66
C ALA A 229 -11.54 3.94 -19.41
N SER A 230 -12.66 3.68 -18.73
CA SER A 230 -13.13 2.32 -18.46
C SER A 230 -13.42 1.55 -19.74
N SER A 231 -14.02 2.21 -20.74
CA SER A 231 -14.36 1.62 -22.03
C SER A 231 -13.11 1.38 -22.88
N LEU A 232 -12.18 2.33 -22.90
CA LEU A 232 -10.92 2.25 -23.62
C LEU A 232 -10.05 1.09 -23.12
N VAL A 233 -9.92 0.95 -21.80
CA VAL A 233 -9.05 -0.05 -21.18
C VAL A 233 -9.74 -1.41 -21.00
N GLY A 234 -11.07 -1.42 -20.88
CA GLY A 234 -11.87 -2.61 -20.54
C GLY A 234 -11.77 -3.00 -19.06
N VAL A 235 -11.48 -2.04 -18.18
CA VAL A 235 -11.41 -2.21 -16.73
C VAL A 235 -12.12 -1.03 -16.07
N PRO A 236 -13.07 -1.25 -15.13
CA PRO A 236 -13.77 -0.14 -14.49
C PRO A 236 -12.83 0.77 -13.68
N LEU A 237 -12.82 2.05 -14.02
CA LEU A 237 -12.16 3.14 -13.30
C LEU A 237 -13.21 3.88 -12.48
N ASN A 238 -12.96 4.07 -11.19
CA ASN A 238 -13.90 4.74 -10.28
C ASN A 238 -13.22 5.90 -9.56
N VAL A 239 -14.01 6.90 -9.20
CA VAL A 239 -13.57 8.02 -8.36
C VAL A 239 -13.49 7.55 -6.90
N GLU A 240 -12.32 7.68 -6.29
CA GLU A 240 -12.12 7.44 -4.86
C GLU A 240 -12.52 8.69 -4.05
N GLY A 241 -12.16 9.87 -4.55
CA GLY A 241 -12.56 11.15 -3.98
C GLY A 241 -11.80 12.34 -4.56
N LYS A 242 -12.35 13.55 -4.35
CA LYS A 242 -11.68 14.82 -4.63
C LYS A 242 -11.04 15.36 -3.36
N TYR A 243 -9.75 15.70 -3.45
CA TYR A 243 -8.99 16.31 -2.38
C TYR A 243 -9.27 17.80 -2.32
N ARG A 244 -9.55 18.29 -1.11
CA ARG A 244 -9.44 19.72 -0.83
C ARG A 244 -7.98 20.14 -0.93
N TRP A 245 -7.09 19.34 -0.37
CA TRP A 245 -5.66 19.43 -0.57
C TRP A 245 -4.96 18.09 -0.31
N ILE A 246 -3.81 17.90 -0.93
CA ILE A 246 -2.91 16.76 -0.76
C ILE A 246 -1.46 17.23 -0.84
N VAL A 247 -0.59 16.64 -0.03
CA VAL A 247 0.85 16.92 0.00
C VAL A 247 1.63 15.66 -0.34
N PHE A 248 2.38 15.69 -1.44
CA PHE A 248 3.31 14.62 -1.82
C PHE A 248 4.70 14.90 -1.26
N LEU A 249 5.32 13.89 -0.67
CA LEU A 249 6.54 14.03 0.12
C LEU A 249 7.75 13.37 -0.56
N PRO A 250 8.95 13.97 -0.43
CA PRO A 250 10.17 13.37 -0.96
C PRO A 250 10.66 12.20 -0.11
N SER A 251 11.77 11.60 -0.51
CA SER A 251 12.53 10.65 0.31
C SER A 251 13.14 11.34 1.52
N LYS A 252 13.25 10.62 2.65
CA LYS A 252 13.96 11.12 3.84
C LYS A 252 15.47 11.23 3.59
N ILE A 253 16.00 10.44 2.65
CA ILE A 253 17.44 10.34 2.40
C ILE A 253 17.85 11.28 1.25
N LEU A 254 17.00 11.40 0.22
CA LEU A 254 17.27 12.16 -0.98
C LEU A 254 16.10 13.13 -1.22
N PRO A 255 16.20 14.40 -0.77
CA PRO A 255 15.09 15.36 -0.82
C PRO A 255 14.53 15.64 -2.23
N GLU A 256 15.33 15.46 -3.28
CA GLU A 256 14.90 15.62 -4.67
C GLU A 256 14.20 14.39 -5.25
N VAL A 257 14.25 13.24 -4.55
CA VAL A 257 13.69 11.98 -5.05
C VAL A 257 12.29 11.78 -4.48
N PRO A 258 11.25 11.74 -5.33
CA PRO A 258 9.90 11.49 -4.86
C PRO A 258 9.71 10.05 -4.37
N VAL A 259 8.80 9.86 -3.41
CA VAL A 259 8.42 8.52 -2.93
C VAL A 259 6.93 8.30 -3.15
N LEU A 260 6.63 7.28 -3.94
CA LEU A 260 5.27 6.99 -4.44
C LEU A 260 4.23 6.90 -3.33
N ASN A 261 4.59 6.23 -2.24
CA ASN A 261 3.67 5.96 -1.14
C ASN A 261 3.83 6.95 0.02
N ARG A 262 4.41 8.13 -0.15
CA ARG A 262 4.54 9.13 0.91
C ARG A 262 3.72 10.37 0.60
N TYR A 263 2.53 10.44 1.18
CA TYR A 263 1.65 11.60 1.05
C TYR A 263 0.62 11.63 2.17
N TYR A 264 0.06 12.82 2.40
CA TYR A 264 -1.09 13.02 3.27
C TYR A 264 -2.00 14.10 2.70
N GLY A 265 -3.30 13.99 2.92
CA GLY A 265 -4.28 14.90 2.35
C GLY A 265 -5.65 14.76 3.00
N VAL A 266 -6.53 15.72 2.71
CA VAL A 266 -7.92 15.70 3.13
C VAL A 266 -8.83 15.77 1.92
N PHE A 267 -9.81 14.86 1.87
CA PHE A 267 -10.89 14.91 0.90
C PHE A 267 -11.84 16.09 1.19
N GLU A 268 -12.62 16.52 0.20
CA GLU A 268 -13.63 17.57 0.37
C GLU A 268 -14.66 17.22 1.47
N ASP A 269 -14.96 15.92 1.64
CA ASP A 269 -15.83 15.39 2.69
C ASP A 269 -15.19 15.33 4.10
N GLY A 270 -13.95 15.79 4.25
CA GLY A 270 -13.22 15.83 5.52
C GLY A 270 -12.48 14.55 5.89
N ARG A 271 -12.59 13.46 5.10
CA ARG A 271 -11.82 12.24 5.35
C ARG A 271 -10.33 12.49 5.12
N ILE A 272 -9.51 12.16 6.11
CA ILE A 272 -8.04 12.24 6.03
C ILE A 272 -7.50 10.96 5.40
N LYS A 273 -6.63 11.11 4.39
CA LYS A 273 -5.91 10.00 3.77
C LYS A 273 -4.40 10.22 3.91
N MET A 274 -3.72 9.16 4.34
CA MET A 274 -2.28 9.16 4.62
C MET A 274 -1.66 7.85 4.16
N ARG A 275 -0.46 7.94 3.57
CA ARG A 275 0.38 6.82 3.12
C ARG A 275 1.84 7.10 3.45
N GLY A 276 2.55 6.05 3.89
CA GLY A 276 4.01 6.06 4.06
C GLY A 276 4.60 7.02 5.10
N ILE A 277 3.76 7.71 5.87
CA ILE A 277 4.16 8.52 7.03
C ILE A 277 4.07 7.71 8.33
N GLU A 278 4.70 8.21 9.38
CA GLU A 278 4.83 7.60 10.72
C GLU A 278 3.49 7.16 11.31
N ALA A 279 2.43 7.96 11.15
CA ALA A 279 1.07 7.68 11.62
C ALA A 279 0.48 6.37 11.05
N ARG A 280 1.00 5.89 9.90
CA ARG A 280 0.55 4.65 9.24
C ARG A 280 1.51 3.48 9.40
N ARG A 281 2.66 3.71 10.03
CA ARG A 281 3.72 2.72 10.18
C ARG A 281 3.50 1.90 11.44
N THR A 282 3.52 0.56 11.31
CA THR A 282 3.33 -0.34 12.45
C THR A 282 4.48 -0.25 13.46
N ASP A 283 5.67 0.13 13.00
CA ASP A 283 6.88 0.27 13.79
C ASP A 283 7.04 1.63 14.48
N THR A 284 6.07 2.51 14.35
CA THR A 284 6.06 3.81 15.04
C THR A 284 5.28 3.70 16.37
N PRO A 285 5.84 4.19 17.49
CA PRO A 285 5.14 4.34 18.77
C PRO A 285 3.81 5.08 18.66
N GLU A 286 2.83 4.73 19.50
CA GLU A 286 1.50 5.31 19.47
C GLU A 286 1.51 6.82 19.76
N LEU A 287 2.40 7.26 20.67
CA LEU A 287 2.65 8.67 20.95
C LEU A 287 2.85 9.49 19.67
N ILE A 288 3.75 9.02 18.81
CA ILE A 288 4.18 9.74 17.61
C ILE A 288 3.06 9.70 16.55
N LYS A 289 2.34 8.58 16.46
CA LYS A 289 1.17 8.46 15.59
C LYS A 289 0.08 9.46 15.98
N LYS A 290 -0.22 9.58 17.28
CA LYS A 290 -1.20 10.54 17.80
C LYS A 290 -0.79 11.97 17.52
N ALA A 291 0.46 12.34 17.84
CA ALA A 291 0.99 13.66 17.55
C ALA A 291 0.88 14.02 16.07
N GLN A 292 1.34 13.13 15.18
CA GLN A 292 1.28 13.38 13.74
C GLN A 292 -0.16 13.46 13.21
N LEU A 293 -1.07 12.61 13.71
CA LEU A 293 -2.48 12.66 13.33
C LEU A 293 -3.17 13.94 13.82
N GLU A 294 -2.89 14.40 15.04
CA GLU A 294 -3.47 15.64 15.59
C GLU A 294 -2.96 16.87 14.86
N MET A 295 -1.68 16.91 14.48
CA MET A 295 -1.16 17.94 13.58
C MET A 295 -1.94 17.97 12.26
N ILE A 296 -2.15 16.81 11.61
CA ILE A 296 -2.93 16.73 10.37
C ILE A 296 -4.39 17.16 10.58
N LYS A 297 -5.00 16.86 11.73
CA LYS A 297 -6.36 17.34 12.06
C LYS A 297 -6.42 18.86 12.13
N VAL A 298 -5.42 19.53 12.71
CA VAL A 298 -5.34 21.01 12.71
C VAL A 298 -5.27 21.55 11.29
N LEU A 299 -4.42 20.94 10.44
CA LEU A 299 -4.25 21.30 9.03
C LEU A 299 -5.50 21.00 8.18
N SER A 300 -6.30 20.00 8.54
CA SER A 300 -7.51 19.59 7.81
C SER A 300 -8.57 20.70 7.69
N GLY A 301 -8.50 21.70 8.57
CA GLY A 301 -9.33 22.90 8.50
C GLY A 301 -8.94 23.87 7.39
N ALA A 302 -7.84 23.65 6.67
CA ALA A 302 -7.37 24.54 5.62
C ALA A 302 -8.22 24.43 4.34
N PHE A 303 -8.54 25.56 3.71
CA PHE A 303 -9.24 25.63 2.41
C PHE A 303 -8.43 26.27 1.27
N SER A 304 -7.25 26.81 1.56
CA SER A 304 -6.29 27.28 0.57
C SER A 304 -4.86 26.99 1.02
N TYR A 305 -3.88 27.22 0.14
CA TYR A 305 -2.46 27.14 0.51
C TYR A 305 -2.09 28.13 1.62
N GLU A 306 -2.58 29.37 1.54
CA GLU A 306 -2.31 30.42 2.54
C GLU A 306 -2.92 30.07 3.89
N ASP A 307 -4.14 29.54 3.91
CA ASP A 307 -4.79 29.05 5.14
C ASP A 307 -4.04 27.85 5.72
N PHE A 308 -3.56 26.93 4.86
CA PHE A 308 -2.72 25.81 5.29
C PHE A 308 -1.44 26.29 5.98
N VAL A 309 -0.70 27.21 5.35
CA VAL A 309 0.55 27.76 5.90
C VAL A 309 0.30 28.50 7.23
N LYS A 310 -0.79 29.28 7.33
CA LYS A 310 -1.19 29.96 8.58
C LYS A 310 -1.51 28.99 9.73
N ARG A 311 -1.84 27.73 9.44
CA ARG A 311 -2.12 26.70 10.45
C ARG A 311 -0.90 25.91 10.88
N ILE A 312 0.23 25.99 10.15
CA ILE A 312 1.47 25.30 10.51
C ILE A 312 1.91 25.63 11.94
N PRO A 313 1.94 26.91 12.40
CA PRO A 313 2.31 27.23 13.78
C PRO A 313 1.41 26.55 14.83
N ALA A 314 0.10 26.48 14.58
CA ALA A 314 -0.84 25.79 15.46
C ALA A 314 -0.58 24.27 15.51
N ALA A 315 -0.22 23.66 14.37
CA ALA A 315 0.18 22.25 14.33
C ALA A 315 1.53 22.01 15.04
N LEU A 316 2.50 22.91 14.90
CA LEU A 316 3.76 22.85 15.64
C LEU A 316 3.55 23.01 17.16
N GLN A 317 2.54 23.78 17.59
CA GLN A 317 2.15 23.82 19.00
C GLN A 317 1.72 22.44 19.49
N VAL A 318 0.90 21.71 18.71
CA VAL A 318 0.49 20.34 19.07
C VAL A 318 1.72 19.46 19.27
N LEU A 319 2.67 19.50 18.34
CA LEU A 319 3.94 18.76 18.44
C LEU A 319 4.70 19.11 19.73
N ARG A 320 4.77 20.40 20.06
CA ARG A 320 5.36 20.90 21.30
C ARG A 320 4.66 20.38 22.54
N GLY A 321 3.33 20.37 22.58
CA GLY A 321 2.58 19.80 23.70
C GLY A 321 2.91 18.33 23.94
N TYR A 322 3.12 17.54 22.89
CA TYR A 322 3.58 16.15 23.01
C TYR A 322 5.03 16.04 23.47
N ALA A 323 5.93 16.90 22.96
CA ALA A 323 7.32 16.95 23.41
C ALA A 323 7.42 17.30 24.91
N GLU A 324 6.65 18.27 25.39
CA GLU A 324 6.61 18.67 26.80
C GLU A 324 6.04 17.56 27.70
N LYS A 325 5.03 16.81 27.25
CA LYS A 325 4.54 15.63 27.98
C LYS A 325 5.60 14.54 28.05
N LEU A 326 6.31 14.30 26.95
CA LEU A 326 7.38 13.29 26.88
C LEU A 326 8.52 13.62 27.82
N LEU A 327 8.99 14.88 27.80
CA LEU A 327 10.09 15.34 28.64
C LEU A 327 9.75 15.37 30.13
N ARG A 328 8.48 15.59 30.49
CA ARG A 328 8.00 15.48 31.87
C ARG A 328 7.77 14.04 32.34
N GLY A 329 7.73 13.08 31.43
CA GLY A 329 7.38 11.69 31.74
C GLY A 329 5.87 11.45 31.90
N ASP A 330 5.02 12.39 31.46
CA ASP A 330 3.56 12.31 31.53
C ASP A 330 2.98 11.45 30.40
N ILE A 331 3.60 10.29 30.12
CA ILE A 331 3.23 9.38 29.02
C ILE A 331 3.29 7.94 29.50
N SER A 332 2.29 7.14 29.12
CA SER A 332 2.26 5.72 29.42
C SER A 332 3.34 4.95 28.64
N VAL A 333 3.94 3.93 29.26
CA VAL A 333 4.98 3.11 28.62
C VAL A 333 4.42 2.41 27.38
N GLU A 334 3.15 2.04 27.42
CA GLU A 334 2.40 1.42 26.32
C GLU A 334 2.42 2.29 25.06
N GLU A 335 2.35 3.62 25.20
CA GLU A 335 2.40 4.56 24.08
C GLU A 335 3.78 4.72 23.45
N LEU A 336 4.83 4.28 24.15
CA LEU A 336 6.22 4.33 23.72
C LEU A 336 6.70 3.03 23.07
N LEU A 337 5.92 1.94 23.14
CA LEU A 337 6.34 0.65 22.60
C LEU A 337 6.52 0.69 21.08
N VAL A 338 7.70 0.25 20.63
CA VAL A 338 8.02 0.03 19.22
C VAL A 338 7.70 -1.41 18.86
N SER A 339 7.02 -1.63 17.73
CA SER A 339 6.66 -2.97 17.24
C SER A 339 7.43 -3.32 15.97
N LYS A 340 8.25 -4.37 15.99
CA LYS A 340 9.04 -4.81 14.83
C LYS A 340 8.87 -6.29 14.58
N ARG A 341 8.67 -6.65 13.31
CA ARG A 341 8.63 -8.04 12.86
C ARG A 341 10.05 -8.58 12.71
N LEU A 342 10.30 -9.76 13.29
CA LEU A 342 11.55 -10.48 13.11
C LEU A 342 11.60 -11.09 11.71
N SER A 343 12.70 -10.90 11.01
CA SER A 343 12.98 -11.49 9.69
C SER A 343 13.77 -12.79 9.79
N LYS A 344 14.49 -12.99 10.90
CA LYS A 344 15.31 -14.17 11.18
C LYS A 344 15.11 -14.64 12.62
N HIS A 345 15.68 -15.79 12.97
CA HIS A 345 15.74 -16.20 14.36
C HIS A 345 16.65 -15.23 15.14
N PRO A 346 16.41 -14.93 16.42
CA PRO A 346 17.13 -13.88 17.15
C PRO A 346 18.66 -14.06 17.19
N GLN A 347 19.13 -15.31 17.13
CA GLN A 347 20.57 -15.65 17.09
C GLN A 347 21.22 -15.45 15.72
N ASP A 348 20.44 -15.40 14.63
CA ASP A 348 20.94 -15.28 13.25
C ASP A 348 21.13 -13.82 12.79
N TYR A 349 20.88 -12.86 13.68
CA TYR A 349 21.10 -11.44 13.40
C TYR A 349 22.59 -11.11 13.54
N ALA A 350 23.19 -10.66 12.44
CA ALA A 350 24.60 -10.23 12.39
C ALA A 350 24.89 -8.96 13.23
N HIS A 351 23.88 -8.14 13.48
CA HIS A 351 23.99 -6.91 14.24
C HIS A 351 22.94 -6.86 15.35
N ASP A 352 23.29 -6.26 16.49
CA ASP A 352 22.40 -6.04 17.63
C ASP A 352 21.47 -4.84 17.41
N VAL A 353 20.64 -4.95 16.38
CA VAL A 353 19.50 -4.06 16.16
C VAL A 353 18.47 -4.26 17.27
N PHE A 354 17.73 -3.20 17.62
CA PHE A 354 16.81 -3.19 18.76
C PHE A 354 15.84 -4.38 18.82
N GLN A 355 15.21 -4.72 17.71
CA GLN A 355 14.30 -5.87 17.66
C GLN A 355 15.00 -7.22 17.92
N ALA A 356 16.27 -7.35 17.52
CA ALA A 356 17.05 -8.56 17.77
C ALA A 356 17.47 -8.63 19.24
N VAL A 357 17.87 -7.51 19.85
CA VAL A 357 18.18 -7.44 21.28
C VAL A 357 16.95 -7.79 22.12
N ALA A 358 15.80 -7.17 21.85
CA ALA A 358 14.56 -7.46 22.55
C ALA A 358 14.16 -8.94 22.42
N ALA A 359 14.33 -9.52 21.23
CA ALA A 359 14.06 -10.93 21.01
C ALA A 359 15.04 -11.85 21.76
N LYS A 360 16.33 -11.51 21.83
CA LYS A 360 17.33 -12.23 22.62
C LYS A 360 17.00 -12.18 24.13
N GLN A 361 16.49 -11.05 24.62
CA GLN A 361 16.04 -10.93 26.01
C GLN A 361 14.87 -11.87 26.32
N LEU A 362 13.89 -11.97 25.41
CA LEU A 362 12.76 -12.89 25.54
C LEU A 362 13.22 -14.35 25.58
N LEU A 363 14.12 -14.75 24.66
CA LEU A 363 14.71 -16.10 24.68
C LEU A 363 15.43 -16.38 26.01
N ALA A 364 16.23 -15.45 26.50
CA ALA A 364 16.95 -15.60 27.77
C ALA A 364 16.00 -15.70 28.98
N ALA A 365 14.80 -15.11 28.89
CA ALA A 365 13.75 -15.21 29.90
C ALA A 365 12.87 -16.46 29.73
N GLY A 366 13.17 -17.34 28.78
CA GLY A 366 12.47 -18.61 28.57
C GLY A 366 11.25 -18.54 27.65
N PHE A 367 11.04 -17.43 26.93
CA PHE A 367 9.99 -17.34 25.92
C PHE A 367 10.46 -17.92 24.59
N ASP A 368 9.58 -18.63 23.89
CA ASP A 368 9.81 -19.03 22.51
C ASP A 368 9.64 -17.85 21.55
N VAL A 369 10.62 -17.64 20.67
CA VAL A 369 10.61 -16.55 19.68
C VAL A 369 10.96 -17.08 18.29
N TYR A 370 10.10 -16.81 17.31
CA TYR A 370 10.25 -17.35 15.95
C TYR A 370 10.38 -16.27 14.87
N PRO A 371 11.05 -16.59 13.74
CA PRO A 371 11.03 -15.73 12.56
C PRO A 371 9.60 -15.41 12.12
N GLY A 372 9.34 -14.15 11.77
CA GLY A 372 8.03 -13.67 11.36
C GLY A 372 7.12 -13.22 12.51
N GLN A 373 7.50 -13.43 13.78
CA GLN A 373 6.80 -12.89 14.95
C GLN A 373 7.06 -11.38 15.10
N THR A 374 6.10 -10.65 15.64
CA THR A 374 6.29 -9.24 16.04
C THR A 374 6.76 -9.18 17.48
N VAL A 375 7.89 -8.52 17.70
CA VAL A 375 8.42 -8.21 19.03
C VAL A 375 8.14 -6.75 19.35
N ARG A 376 7.73 -6.48 20.59
CA ARG A 376 7.51 -5.13 21.11
C ARG A 376 8.58 -4.79 22.13
N TYR A 377 9.07 -3.56 22.12
CA TYR A 377 10.09 -3.14 23.07
C TYR A 377 10.01 -1.63 23.36
N LEU A 378 10.49 -1.28 24.55
CA LEU A 378 10.75 0.09 24.99
C LEU A 378 12.21 0.44 24.70
N ILE A 379 12.50 1.64 24.20
CA ILE A 379 13.87 2.15 24.08
C ILE A 379 14.26 2.78 25.43
N VAL A 380 15.30 2.26 26.05
CA VAL A 380 15.74 2.63 27.40
C VAL A 380 16.94 3.58 27.35
N ASP A 381 17.92 3.28 26.48
CA ASP A 381 19.14 4.07 26.28
C ASP A 381 19.73 3.71 24.92
N ALA A 382 19.29 4.39 23.86
CA ALA A 382 19.54 4.00 22.47
C ALA A 382 21.03 3.83 22.14
N ASP A 383 21.88 4.64 22.77
CA ASP A 383 23.32 4.73 22.52
C ASP A 383 24.17 3.95 23.52
N ASN A 384 23.55 3.15 24.41
CA ASN A 384 24.30 2.37 25.40
C ASN A 384 25.33 1.45 24.72
N ARG A 385 26.55 1.38 25.27
CA ARG A 385 27.59 0.48 24.74
C ARG A 385 27.20 -0.99 24.83
N SER A 386 26.46 -1.37 25.88
CA SER A 386 25.90 -2.71 26.04
C SER A 386 24.57 -2.80 25.30
N PRO A 387 24.45 -3.62 24.24
CA PRO A 387 23.21 -3.71 23.47
C PRO A 387 22.01 -4.09 24.33
N ASN A 388 22.21 -4.95 25.34
CA ASN A 388 21.15 -5.42 26.22
C ASN A 388 20.51 -4.32 27.09
N ASN A 389 21.20 -3.19 27.26
CA ASN A 389 20.68 -2.04 28.00
C ASN A 389 19.98 -1.02 27.09
N ARG A 390 20.05 -1.17 25.76
CA ARG A 390 19.46 -0.21 24.82
C ARG A 390 17.95 -0.26 24.80
N VAL A 391 17.40 -1.46 24.95
CA VAL A 391 15.96 -1.70 24.89
C VAL A 391 15.52 -2.70 25.95
N LYS A 392 14.22 -2.70 26.25
CA LYS A 392 13.58 -3.71 27.09
C LYS A 392 12.38 -4.29 26.37
N ALA A 393 12.33 -5.61 26.21
CA ALA A 393 11.17 -6.29 25.65
C ALA A 393 9.91 -6.02 26.49
N ALA A 394 8.77 -5.83 25.82
CA ALA A 394 7.53 -5.39 26.45
C ALA A 394 7.05 -6.35 27.56
N GLU A 395 7.22 -7.65 27.34
CA GLU A 395 6.84 -8.72 28.28
C GLU A 395 7.71 -8.73 29.55
N LEU A 396 8.86 -8.05 29.52
CA LEU A 396 9.81 -7.96 30.64
C LEU A 396 9.76 -6.61 31.38
N LEU A 397 8.78 -5.75 31.05
CA LEU A 397 8.56 -4.48 31.73
C LEU A 397 7.94 -4.72 33.11
N ASN A 398 8.31 -3.90 34.10
CA ASN A 398 7.80 -3.99 35.48
C ASN A 398 7.25 -2.65 36.00
N GLY A 399 7.03 -1.68 35.10
CA GLY A 399 6.46 -0.37 35.41
C GLY A 399 7.45 0.64 36.01
N ARG A 400 8.72 0.27 36.22
CA ARG A 400 9.75 1.17 36.79
C ARG A 400 10.85 1.55 35.79
N GLN A 401 10.74 1.12 34.54
CA GLN A 401 11.74 1.40 33.52
C GLN A 401 11.76 2.90 33.19
N ARG A 402 12.97 3.47 33.20
CA ARG A 402 13.22 4.74 32.51
C ARG A 402 13.25 4.47 31.01
N PHE A 403 12.84 5.46 30.23
CA PHE A 403 12.90 5.43 28.78
C PHE A 403 13.83 6.54 28.28
N ASP A 404 14.33 6.36 27.07
CA ASP A 404 15.20 7.34 26.41
C ASP A 404 14.36 8.50 25.85
N ALA A 405 14.07 9.50 26.70
CA ALA A 405 13.24 10.63 26.33
C ALA A 405 13.82 11.40 25.12
N GLN A 406 15.14 11.47 25.00
CA GLN A 406 15.80 12.14 23.88
C GLN A 406 15.55 11.38 22.59
N LYS A 407 15.67 10.05 22.60
CA LYS A 407 15.43 9.26 21.39
C LYS A 407 13.97 9.35 20.92
N TYR A 408 13.02 9.29 21.84
CA TYR A 408 11.61 9.48 21.49
C TYR A 408 11.31 10.90 21.02
N LEU A 409 12.00 11.92 21.56
CA LEU A 409 11.88 13.30 21.10
C LEU A 409 12.39 13.45 19.67
N GLU A 410 13.53 12.87 19.32
CA GLU A 410 14.03 12.85 17.93
C GLU A 410 13.01 12.24 16.98
N MET A 411 12.47 11.06 17.31
CA MET A 411 11.46 10.41 16.48
C MET A 411 10.19 11.26 16.34
N LEU A 412 9.83 12.01 17.38
CA LEU A 412 8.70 12.94 17.37
C LEU A 412 8.97 14.14 16.43
N LEU A 413 10.16 14.73 16.51
CA LEU A 413 10.59 15.82 15.64
C LEU A 413 10.66 15.39 14.17
N GLU A 414 11.20 14.20 13.87
CA GLU A 414 11.23 13.62 12.52
C GLU A 414 9.82 13.40 11.93
N ALA A 415 8.84 13.10 12.79
CA ALA A 415 7.44 12.97 12.37
C ALA A 415 6.82 14.34 12.04
N GLY A 416 7.23 15.40 12.74
CA GLY A 416 6.92 16.79 12.39
C GLY A 416 7.56 17.20 11.06
N GLU A 417 8.85 16.95 10.91
CA GLU A 417 9.61 17.24 9.68
C GLU A 417 8.98 16.57 8.46
N THR A 418 8.54 15.33 8.61
CA THR A 418 7.85 14.62 7.54
C THR A 418 6.61 15.35 7.03
N LEU A 419 5.91 16.12 7.87
CA LEU A 419 4.78 16.93 7.42
C LEU A 419 5.23 18.26 6.80
N PHE A 420 6.26 18.89 7.35
CA PHE A 420 6.55 20.30 7.10
C PHE A 420 7.78 20.58 6.23
N SER A 421 8.58 19.57 5.88
CA SER A 421 9.83 19.74 5.13
C SER A 421 9.63 20.44 3.79
N VAL A 422 8.57 20.10 3.05
CA VAL A 422 8.22 20.74 1.76
C VAL A 422 7.76 22.20 1.89
N PHE A 423 7.59 22.70 3.12
CA PHE A 423 7.24 24.09 3.43
C PHE A 423 8.40 24.84 4.10
N GLY A 424 9.63 24.29 4.05
CA GLY A 424 10.83 24.95 4.58
C GLY A 424 11.03 24.79 6.09
N TYR A 425 10.47 23.74 6.69
CA TYR A 425 10.72 23.35 8.08
C TYR A 425 11.55 22.07 8.13
N ASP A 426 12.86 22.25 8.18
CA ASP A 426 13.80 21.16 8.45
C ASP A 426 13.79 20.76 9.93
N LEU A 427 14.49 19.67 10.26
CA LEU A 427 14.57 19.15 11.62
C LEU A 427 15.07 20.19 12.63
N GLU A 428 16.05 21.02 12.27
CA GLU A 428 16.63 22.04 13.15
C GLU A 428 15.64 23.18 13.44
N ARG A 429 14.93 23.65 12.41
CA ARG A 429 13.88 24.65 12.58
C ARG A 429 12.74 24.12 13.44
N ILE A 430 12.33 22.87 13.24
CA ILE A 430 11.28 22.23 14.04
C ILE A 430 11.72 22.06 15.49
N ARG A 431 12.95 21.55 15.71
CA ARG A 431 13.56 21.45 17.04
C ARG A 431 13.56 22.81 17.74
N SER A 432 13.90 23.88 17.03
CA SER A 432 13.94 25.23 17.58
C SER A 432 12.54 25.71 18.04
N HIS A 433 11.51 25.52 17.22
CA HIS A 433 10.13 25.89 17.58
C HIS A 433 9.58 25.07 18.75
N VAL A 434 9.88 23.77 18.75
CA VAL A 434 9.31 22.80 19.70
C VAL A 434 10.01 22.86 21.06
N VAL A 435 11.34 22.95 21.07
CA VAL A 435 12.15 22.84 22.30
C VAL A 435 12.47 24.22 22.90
N TYR A 436 12.84 25.20 22.07
CA TYR A 436 13.30 26.51 22.55
C TYR A 436 12.22 27.60 22.49
N GLY A 437 11.15 27.39 21.70
CA GLY A 437 10.18 28.43 21.35
C GLY A 437 10.78 29.48 20.39
N GLU A 438 9.96 30.33 19.77
CA GLU A 438 10.37 31.34 18.76
C GLU A 438 11.41 32.39 19.23
N LYS A 439 12.04 32.24 20.40
CA LYS A 439 12.99 33.23 20.96
C LYS A 439 14.35 33.29 20.27
N GLN A 440 14.66 32.42 19.30
CA GLN A 440 15.99 32.36 18.67
C GLN A 440 16.08 32.71 17.18
N LEU A 441 14.97 33.01 16.49
CA LEU A 441 15.00 33.30 15.04
C LEU A 441 15.11 34.80 14.68
N VAL A 442 15.31 35.70 15.65
CA VAL A 442 15.43 37.16 15.42
C VAL A 442 16.88 37.67 15.47
N LEU A 443 17.88 36.78 15.57
CA LEU A 443 19.29 37.18 15.55
C LEU A 443 20.06 36.26 14.61
N GLY A 444 20.25 36.71 13.37
CA GLY A 444 21.04 36.07 12.33
C GLY A 444 20.85 36.76 11.00
#